data_AF-A0A4S2S8H4-F1
#
_entry.id   AF-A0A4S2S8H4-F1
#
_cell.length_a   1.000
_cell.length_b   1.000
_cell.length_c   1.000
_cell.angle_alpha   90.00
_cell.angle_beta   90.00
_cell.angle_gamma   90.00
#
_symmetry.space_group_name_H-M   'P 1'
#
loop_
_entity.id
_entity.type
_entity.pdbx_description
1 polymer ?
#
loop_
_entity_poly.entity_id
_entity_poly.type
_entity_poly.pdbx_seq_one_letter_code
_entity_poly.pdbx_strand_id
1 'polypeptide(L)'
;MTDGRRPSTQDARLEGVFGGPLDELHERAVRPGALPALVRALELRVFLALAEAQVVRVRDRVHAAMAPDAELDLLSSDALRFDAEWLEAALAARSGYRTALDKLLAAKPPPAVRPLAAPVPVRPATVGRSLPPVPAGAGGGAAVRGG
;
A
#
# COMPACT_ATOMS: atom_id res chain seq x y z
N MET A 1 12.66 18.99 19.94
CA MET A 1 13.31 18.94 18.63
C MET A 1 12.28 18.47 17.62
N THR A 2 11.80 19.37 16.76
CA THR A 2 11.00 18.96 15.61
C THR A 2 11.94 18.23 14.65
N ASP A 3 11.97 16.90 14.73
CA ASP A 3 12.67 16.08 13.74
C ASP A 3 11.96 16.28 12.40
N GLY A 4 12.42 17.30 11.66
CA GLY A 4 11.85 17.68 10.38
C GLY A 4 11.93 16.50 9.44
N ARG A 5 10.77 15.94 9.08
CA ARG A 5 10.71 14.81 8.19
C ARG A 5 11.40 15.18 6.88
N ARG A 6 12.35 14.36 6.43
CA ARG A 6 13.04 14.56 5.16
C ARG A 6 12.03 14.57 4.01
N PRO A 7 12.04 15.59 3.13
CA PRO A 7 11.17 15.60 1.97
C PRO A 7 11.56 14.50 0.99
N SER A 8 10.58 13.99 0.25
CA SER A 8 10.83 13.12 -0.90
C SER A 8 10.13 13.62 -2.15
N THR A 9 10.74 13.34 -3.31
CA THR A 9 10.14 13.67 -4.62
C THR A 9 8.82 12.95 -4.91
N GLN A 10 8.40 12.00 -4.08
CA GLN A 10 7.13 11.26 -4.22
C GLN A 10 6.04 11.71 -3.24
N ASP A 11 6.31 12.70 -2.37
CA ASP A 11 5.38 13.12 -1.31
C ASP A 11 4.02 13.53 -1.88
N ALA A 12 3.99 14.48 -2.82
CA ALA A 12 2.76 14.96 -3.44
C ALA A 12 1.96 13.84 -4.16
N ARG A 13 2.66 12.86 -4.74
CA ARG A 13 2.00 11.74 -5.41
C ARG A 13 1.33 10.80 -4.39
N LEU A 14 1.99 10.53 -3.26
CA LEU A 14 1.43 9.72 -2.19
C LEU A 14 0.19 10.37 -1.58
N GLU A 15 0.25 11.69 -1.35
CA GLU A 15 -0.89 12.49 -0.91
C GLU A 15 -2.05 12.41 -1.91
N GLY A 16 -1.78 12.50 -3.21
CA GLY A 16 -2.80 12.34 -4.26
C GLY A 16 -3.43 10.94 -4.31
N VAL A 17 -2.63 9.87 -4.18
CA VAL A 17 -3.13 8.49 -4.30
C VAL A 17 -3.88 8.01 -3.07
N PHE A 18 -3.40 8.35 -1.86
CA PHE A 18 -4.02 7.91 -0.61
C PHE A 18 -4.99 8.93 -0.02
N GLY A 19 -5.00 10.16 -0.56
CA GLY A 19 -5.87 11.26 -0.17
C GLY A 19 -5.46 11.88 1.17
N GLY A 20 -5.20 13.19 1.15
CA GLY A 20 -4.85 13.97 2.35
C GLY A 20 -3.35 14.20 2.51
N PRO A 21 -2.95 15.17 3.35
CA PRO A 21 -1.57 15.51 3.60
C PRO A 21 -0.81 14.38 4.28
N LEU A 22 0.50 14.40 4.09
CA LEU A 22 1.39 13.31 4.47
C LEU A 22 1.40 12.98 5.96
N ASP A 23 1.17 13.96 6.83
CA ASP A 23 1.08 13.72 8.27
C ASP A 23 -0.17 12.92 8.64
N GLU A 24 -1.32 13.25 8.03
CA GLU A 24 -2.54 12.44 8.16
C GLU A 24 -2.35 11.03 7.60
N LEU A 25 -1.56 10.87 6.52
CA LEU A 25 -1.21 9.55 6.00
C LEU A 25 -0.49 8.70 7.03
N HIS A 26 0.47 9.28 7.78
CA HIS A 26 1.22 8.55 8.81
C HIS A 26 0.34 8.22 10.01
N GLU A 27 -0.52 9.14 10.44
CA GLU A 27 -1.49 8.86 11.49
C GLU A 27 -2.42 7.71 11.12
N ARG A 28 -2.92 7.68 9.87
CA ARG A 28 -3.74 6.56 9.39
C ARG A 28 -2.97 5.24 9.34
N ALA A 29 -1.68 5.28 9.03
CA ALA A 29 -0.85 4.08 8.92
C ALA A 29 -0.57 3.38 10.25
N VAL A 30 -0.62 4.09 11.38
CA VAL A 30 -0.41 3.51 12.73
C VAL A 30 -1.70 3.08 13.42
N ARG A 31 -2.87 3.37 12.83
CA ARG A 31 -4.17 2.98 13.40
C ARG A 31 -4.47 1.49 13.16
N PRO A 32 -5.20 0.83 14.07
CA PRO A 32 -5.74 -0.49 13.81
C PRO A 32 -6.56 -0.51 12.51
N GLY A 33 -6.33 -1.51 11.66
CA GLY A 33 -7.01 -1.62 10.35
C GLY A 33 -6.44 -0.72 9.24
N ALA A 34 -5.23 -0.16 9.43
CA ALA A 34 -4.52 0.56 8.37
C ALA A 34 -4.42 -0.26 7.08
N LEU A 35 -4.57 0.42 5.93
CA LEU A 35 -4.44 -0.22 4.62
C LEU A 35 -2.99 -0.72 4.45
N PRO A 36 -2.75 -2.02 4.19
CA PRO A 36 -1.39 -2.55 4.07
C PRO A 36 -0.56 -1.84 2.99
N ALA A 37 -1.20 -1.44 1.88
CA ALA A 37 -0.56 -0.68 0.82
C ALA A 37 -0.12 0.73 1.26
N LEU A 38 -0.86 1.37 2.17
CA LEU A 38 -0.48 2.68 2.72
C LEU A 38 0.75 2.54 3.60
N VAL A 39 0.75 1.58 4.52
CA VAL A 39 1.90 1.30 5.40
C VAL A 39 3.15 1.05 4.55
N ARG A 40 3.04 0.16 3.56
CA ARG A 40 4.17 -0.17 2.68
C ARG A 40 4.65 1.01 1.83
N ALA A 41 3.74 1.85 1.36
CA ALA A 41 4.10 3.04 0.59
C ALA A 41 4.88 4.04 1.45
N LEU A 42 4.49 4.23 2.72
CA LEU A 42 5.20 5.12 3.64
C LEU A 42 6.57 4.57 4.04
N GLU A 43 6.73 3.24 4.20
CA GLU A 43 8.04 2.61 4.39
C GLU A 43 8.97 2.90 3.20
N LEU A 44 8.52 2.59 1.98
CA LEU A 44 9.30 2.83 0.76
C LEU A 44 9.67 4.30 0.60
N ARG A 45 8.75 5.20 0.97
CA ARG A 45 8.99 6.64 0.96
C ARG A 45 10.10 7.06 1.92
N VAL A 46 10.14 6.53 3.15
CA VAL A 46 11.22 6.84 4.11
C VAL A 46 12.58 6.45 3.53
N PHE A 47 12.68 5.25 2.94
CA PHE A 47 13.93 4.81 2.30
C PHE A 47 14.29 5.63 1.06
N LEU A 48 13.29 6.03 0.26
CA LEU A 48 13.50 6.93 -0.87
C LEU A 48 14.04 8.28 -0.43
N ALA A 49 13.44 8.89 0.60
CA ALA A 49 13.88 10.18 1.15
C ALA A 49 15.33 10.12 1.67
N LEU A 50 15.72 8.99 2.26
CA LEU A 50 17.10 8.74 2.70
C LEU A 50 18.05 8.69 1.49
N ALA A 51 17.72 7.92 0.46
CA ALA A 51 18.54 7.79 -0.74
C ALA A 51 18.70 9.14 -1.45
N GLU A 52 17.62 9.92 -1.57
CA GLU A 52 17.63 11.26 -2.15
C GLU A 52 18.55 12.22 -1.37
N ALA A 53 18.49 12.17 -0.04
CA ALA A 53 19.38 12.97 0.79
C ALA A 53 20.85 12.57 0.66
N GLN A 54 21.16 11.27 0.48
CA GLN A 54 22.54 10.84 0.22
C GLN A 54 23.04 11.33 -1.13
N VAL A 55 22.22 11.30 -2.19
CA VAL A 55 22.59 11.86 -3.50
C VAL A 55 22.97 13.33 -3.38
N VAL A 56 22.15 14.13 -2.70
CA VAL A 56 22.42 15.57 -2.47
C VAL A 56 23.70 15.75 -1.66
N ARG A 57 23.86 15.01 -0.56
CA ARG A 57 25.03 15.12 0.31
C ARG A 57 26.33 14.78 -0.41
N VAL A 58 26.36 13.71 -1.19
CA VAL A 58 27.56 13.29 -1.94
C VAL A 58 27.87 14.31 -3.03
N ARG A 59 26.86 14.77 -3.78
CA ARG A 59 27.02 15.84 -4.78
C ARG A 59 27.62 17.09 -4.17
N ASP A 60 27.10 17.54 -3.04
CA ASP A 60 27.54 18.78 -2.39
C ASP A 60 28.98 18.63 -1.86
N ARG A 61 29.34 17.45 -1.34
CA ARG A 61 30.73 17.15 -0.92
C ARG A 61 31.71 17.14 -2.09
N VAL A 62 31.36 16.48 -3.20
CA VAL A 62 32.19 16.49 -4.41
C VAL A 62 32.32 17.91 -4.96
N HIS A 63 31.23 18.69 -4.98
CA HIS A 63 31.27 20.07 -5.44
C HIS A 63 32.19 20.94 -4.58
N ALA A 64 32.14 20.80 -3.26
CA ALA A 64 33.02 21.51 -2.35
C ALA A 64 34.49 21.11 -2.53
N ALA A 65 34.78 19.80 -2.68
CA ALA A 65 36.14 19.32 -2.91
C ALA A 65 36.73 19.77 -4.25
N MET A 66 35.88 19.96 -5.26
CA MET A 66 36.26 20.37 -6.62
C MET A 66 36.09 21.88 -6.86
N ALA A 67 35.81 22.66 -5.82
CA ALA A 67 35.64 24.10 -5.93
C ALA A 67 36.95 24.76 -6.40
N PRO A 68 36.88 25.84 -7.21
CA PRO A 68 38.08 26.46 -7.80
C PRO A 68 39.02 27.06 -6.75
N ASP A 69 38.52 27.36 -5.55
CA ASP A 69 39.23 27.90 -4.40
C ASP A 69 39.58 26.84 -3.35
N ALA A 70 39.29 25.56 -3.60
CA ALA A 70 39.65 24.46 -2.69
C ALA A 70 41.16 24.22 -2.64
N GLU A 71 41.68 23.87 -1.46
CA GLU A 71 43.09 23.53 -1.27
C GLU A 71 43.44 22.22 -2.00
N LEU A 72 44.30 22.32 -3.03
CA LEU A 72 44.69 21.17 -3.87
C LEU A 72 45.45 20.09 -3.10
N ASP A 73 46.19 20.45 -2.05
CA ASP A 73 46.93 19.50 -1.21
C ASP A 73 46.01 18.61 -0.36
N LEU A 74 44.76 19.03 -0.16
CA LEU A 74 43.73 18.25 0.54
C LEU A 74 42.90 17.36 -0.42
N LEU A 75 43.11 17.49 -1.73
CA LEU A 75 42.37 16.73 -2.73
C LEU A 75 42.82 15.27 -2.74
N SER A 76 41.91 14.36 -2.39
CA SER A 76 42.19 12.92 -2.33
C SER A 76 41.47 12.16 -3.45
N SER A 77 42.24 11.46 -4.28
CA SER A 77 41.70 10.57 -5.32
C SER A 77 40.87 9.42 -4.74
N ASP A 78 41.26 8.91 -3.57
CA ASP A 78 40.55 7.81 -2.92
C ASP A 78 39.22 8.29 -2.33
N ALA A 79 39.20 9.48 -1.73
CA ALA A 79 37.96 10.09 -1.26
C ALA A 79 36.98 10.35 -2.42
N LEU A 80 37.47 10.88 -3.56
CA LEU A 80 36.66 11.09 -4.75
C LEU A 80 36.13 9.77 -5.34
N ARG A 81 36.95 8.71 -5.37
CA ARG A 81 36.51 7.39 -5.82
C ARG A 81 35.40 6.84 -4.92
N PHE A 82 35.62 6.89 -3.60
CA PHE A 82 34.62 6.47 -2.62
C PHE A 82 33.31 7.26 -2.75
N ASP A 83 33.40 8.57 -2.98
CA ASP A 83 32.23 9.41 -3.24
C ASP A 83 31.49 9.01 -4.52
N ALA A 84 32.21 8.69 -5.59
CA ALA A 84 31.60 8.21 -6.83
C ALA A 84 30.84 6.88 -6.62
N GLU A 85 31.44 5.93 -5.92
CA GLU A 85 30.81 4.64 -5.57
C GLU A 85 29.56 4.86 -4.70
N TRP A 86 29.62 5.76 -3.71
CA TRP A 86 28.46 6.12 -2.90
C TRP A 86 27.36 6.81 -3.68
N LEU A 87 27.71 7.69 -4.62
CA LEU A 87 26.75 8.37 -5.47
C LEU A 87 26.02 7.34 -6.35
N GLU A 88 26.76 6.40 -6.94
CA GLU A 88 26.18 5.31 -7.73
C GLU A 88 25.21 4.48 -6.88
N ALA A 89 25.64 4.03 -5.70
CA ALA A 89 24.79 3.25 -4.79
C ALA A 89 23.52 4.02 -4.38
N ALA A 90 23.64 5.31 -4.06
CA ALA A 90 22.51 6.15 -3.68
C ALA A 90 21.52 6.35 -4.85
N LEU A 91 22.03 6.54 -6.07
CA LEU A 91 21.21 6.66 -7.28
C LEU A 91 20.50 5.33 -7.61
N ALA A 92 21.20 4.20 -7.49
CA ALA A 92 20.64 2.87 -7.67
C ALA A 92 19.53 2.61 -6.65
N ALA A 93 19.77 2.88 -5.36
CA ALA A 93 18.78 2.76 -4.30
C ALA A 93 17.55 3.65 -4.57
N ARG A 94 17.77 4.92 -4.93
CA ARG A 94 16.70 5.86 -5.29
C ARG A 94 15.83 5.33 -6.44
N SER A 95 16.46 4.85 -7.51
CA SER A 95 15.76 4.26 -8.67
C SER A 95 14.96 3.00 -8.25
N GLY A 96 15.57 2.14 -7.43
CA GLY A 96 14.95 0.94 -6.89
C GLY A 96 13.69 1.24 -6.07
N TYR A 97 13.76 2.20 -5.14
CA TYR A 97 12.60 2.58 -4.31
C TYR A 97 11.49 3.24 -5.12
N ARG A 98 11.83 4.09 -6.11
CA ARG A 98 10.83 4.65 -7.03
C ARG A 98 10.12 3.56 -7.81
N THR A 99 10.86 2.62 -8.38
CA THR A 99 10.31 1.49 -9.13
C THR A 99 9.43 0.60 -8.24
N ALA A 100 9.87 0.31 -7.02
CA ALA A 100 9.08 -0.46 -6.07
C ALA A 100 7.77 0.26 -5.70
N LEU A 101 7.83 1.58 -5.53
CA LEU A 101 6.65 2.40 -5.26
C LEU A 101 5.70 2.42 -6.48
N ASP A 102 6.23 2.59 -7.69
CA ASP A 102 5.45 2.53 -8.93
C ASP A 102 4.68 1.22 -9.07
N LYS A 103 5.36 0.09 -8.83
CA LYS A 103 4.73 -1.24 -8.85
C LYS A 103 3.65 -1.39 -7.78
N LEU A 104 3.91 -0.91 -6.57
CA LEU A 104 2.94 -0.96 -5.47
C LEU A 104 1.68 -0.15 -5.80
N LEU A 105 1.85 1.04 -6.35
CA LEU A 105 0.73 1.93 -6.69
C LEU A 105 -0.03 1.44 -7.92
N ALA A 106 0.65 0.85 -8.90
CA ALA A 106 0.02 0.24 -10.08
C ALA A 106 -0.77 -1.04 -9.75
N ALA A 107 -0.36 -1.79 -8.73
CA ALA A 107 -1.06 -3.00 -8.29
C ALA A 107 -2.40 -2.70 -7.58
N LYS A 108 -2.69 -1.44 -7.23
CA LYS A 108 -4.05 -1.05 -6.85
C LYS A 108 -4.90 -0.93 -8.12
N PRO A 109 -6.02 -1.67 -8.25
CA PRO A 109 -6.99 -1.32 -9.27
C PRO A 109 -7.55 0.08 -8.95
N PRO A 110 -7.84 0.91 -9.95
CA PRO A 110 -8.58 2.14 -9.73
C PRO A 110 -9.90 1.77 -9.03
N PRO A 111 -10.38 2.56 -8.05
CA PRO A 111 -11.73 2.38 -7.57
C PRO A 111 -12.64 2.53 -8.79
N ALA A 112 -13.16 1.41 -9.29
CA ALA A 112 -14.23 1.44 -10.26
C ALA A 112 -15.31 2.32 -9.64
N VAL A 113 -15.67 3.40 -10.32
CA VAL A 113 -16.87 4.17 -10.01
C VAL A 113 -17.98 3.14 -10.00
N ARG A 114 -18.41 2.72 -8.80
CA ARG A 114 -19.43 1.68 -8.64
C ARG A 114 -20.69 2.26 -9.27
N PRO A 115 -21.19 1.72 -10.41
CA PRO A 115 -22.51 2.12 -10.86
C PRO A 115 -23.45 1.73 -9.72
N LEU A 116 -24.23 2.70 -9.24
CA LEU A 116 -25.27 2.50 -8.25
C LEU A 116 -26.09 1.29 -8.72
N ALA A 117 -26.00 0.18 -8.00
CA ALA A 117 -26.71 -1.04 -8.34
C ALA A 117 -28.20 -0.68 -8.42
N ALA A 118 -28.80 -0.85 -9.62
CA ALA A 118 -30.22 -0.70 -9.79
C ALA A 118 -30.94 -1.67 -8.81
N PRO A 119 -32.03 -1.24 -8.15
CA PRO A 119 -32.72 -2.09 -7.19
C PRO A 119 -33.24 -3.35 -7.89
N VAL A 120 -32.83 -4.51 -7.40
CA VAL A 120 -33.39 -5.81 -7.78
C VAL A 120 -34.82 -5.86 -7.22
N PRO A 121 -35.87 -6.02 -8.05
CA PRO A 121 -37.21 -6.22 -7.53
C PRO A 121 -37.29 -7.58 -6.83
N VAL A 122 -37.44 -7.55 -5.52
CA VAL A 122 -37.73 -8.73 -4.69
C VAL A 122 -39.12 -9.23 -5.07
N ARG A 123 -39.19 -10.39 -5.73
CA ARG A 123 -40.44 -11.14 -5.88
C ARG A 123 -40.71 -11.89 -4.56
N PRO A 124 -41.88 -11.70 -3.92
CA PRO A 124 -42.22 -12.47 -2.73
C PRO A 124 -42.43 -13.93 -3.14
N ALA A 125 -41.70 -14.84 -2.48
CA ALA A 125 -41.95 -16.27 -2.57
C ALA A 125 -43.17 -16.61 -1.69
N THR A 126 -44.25 -17.06 -2.31
CA THR A 126 -45.45 -17.56 -1.62
C THR A 126 -45.08 -18.87 -0.92
N VAL A 127 -44.90 -18.83 0.40
CA VAL A 127 -44.69 -20.02 1.23
C VAL A 127 -46.04 -20.74 1.38
N GLY A 128 -46.22 -21.84 0.66
CA GLY A 128 -47.33 -22.77 0.87
C GLY A 128 -47.12 -23.56 2.16
N ARG A 129 -47.80 -23.16 3.24
CA ARG A 129 -47.92 -23.95 4.47
C ARG A 129 -49.23 -24.72 4.40
N SER A 130 -49.19 -26.04 4.19
CA SER A 130 -50.35 -26.91 4.41
C SER A 130 -49.97 -28.13 5.25
N LEU A 131 -50.46 -28.16 6.48
CA LEU A 131 -50.73 -29.35 7.30
C LEU A 131 -51.78 -28.94 8.35
N PRO A 132 -52.59 -29.87 8.90
CA PRO A 132 -53.25 -31.05 8.34
C PRO A 132 -54.78 -30.98 8.60
N PRO A 133 -55.57 -32.02 8.29
CA PRO A 133 -56.25 -32.70 9.40
C PRO A 133 -56.32 -34.23 9.28
N VAL A 134 -56.33 -34.85 10.46
CA VAL A 134 -56.58 -36.26 10.75
C VAL A 134 -58.09 -36.55 10.68
N PRO A 135 -58.48 -37.74 10.20
CA PRO A 135 -59.63 -38.43 10.77
C PRO A 135 -59.25 -39.82 11.31
N ALA A 136 -59.81 -40.09 12.48
CA ALA A 136 -59.70 -41.33 13.23
C ALA A 136 -60.74 -42.36 12.77
N GLY A 137 -60.40 -43.65 12.94
CA GLY A 137 -61.37 -44.62 13.46
C GLY A 137 -61.79 -45.80 12.57
N ALA A 138 -61.33 -46.99 12.99
CA ALA A 138 -62.13 -48.19 13.27
C ALA A 138 -62.34 -49.29 12.20
N GLY A 139 -62.08 -50.53 12.65
CA GLY A 139 -62.45 -51.83 12.04
C GLY A 139 -61.23 -52.52 11.41
N GLY A 140 -60.62 -53.57 11.97
CA GLY A 140 -61.20 -54.74 12.62
C GLY A 140 -61.21 -55.91 11.63
N GLY A 141 -60.28 -56.86 11.74
CA GLY A 141 -60.27 -58.09 10.94
C GLY A 141 -58.97 -58.86 11.02
N ALA A 142 -59.05 -60.09 11.54
CA ALA A 142 -57.94 -60.96 11.88
C ALA A 142 -57.56 -61.98 10.78
N ALA A 143 -56.37 -62.56 10.96
CA ALA A 143 -55.94 -63.93 10.61
C ALA A 143 -55.55 -64.30 9.16
N VAL A 144 -54.34 -64.88 9.05
CA VAL A 144 -54.03 -66.29 8.67
C VAL A 144 -52.94 -66.50 7.60
N ARG A 145 -52.05 -67.48 7.90
CA ARG A 145 -51.11 -68.30 7.06
C ARG A 145 -49.98 -67.58 6.31
N GLY A 146 -48.78 -68.13 6.17
CA GLY A 146 -48.26 -69.50 6.35
C GLY A 146 -47.23 -69.75 5.23
N GLY A 147 -46.09 -70.38 5.53
CA GLY A 147 -45.05 -70.74 4.56
C GLY A 147 -43.66 -70.79 5.19
#